data_AF-A0A1B4XFZ2-F1
#
_entry.id   AF-A0A1B4XFZ2-F1
#
_cell.length_a   1.000
_cell.length_b   1.000
_cell.length_c   1.000
_cell.angle_alpha   90.00
_cell.angle_beta   90.00
_cell.angle_gamma   90.00
#
_symmetry.space_group_name_H-M   'P 1'
#
loop_
_entity.id
_entity.type
_entity.pdbx_description
1 polymer ?
#
loop_
_entity_poly.entity_id
_entity_poly.type
_entity_poly.pdbx_seq_one_letter_code
_entity_poly.pdbx_strand_id
1 'polypeptide(L)'
;MIHPMTAPHFVIRVECYAGYRGEQEPQRFWLGERPVEVAEILDRWLAPEHRYFKIRGNDAAICILRHDTQADLWELALFEGRPG
;
A
#
# COMPACT_ATOMS: atom_id res chain seq x y z
N MET A 1 -6.19 -2.73 27.60
CA MET A 1 -6.02 -3.32 26.25
C MET A 1 -6.49 -2.26 25.26
N ILE A 2 -5.58 -1.44 24.77
CA ILE A 2 -5.90 -0.34 23.84
C ILE A 2 -6.18 -1.00 22.49
N HIS A 3 -7.46 -1.06 22.08
CA HIS A 3 -7.77 -1.39 20.69
C HIS A 3 -7.13 -0.28 19.84
N PRO A 4 -6.30 -0.59 18.85
CA PRO A 4 -5.79 0.43 17.94
C PRO A 4 -7.03 1.10 17.35
N MET A 5 -7.10 2.42 17.51
CA MET A 5 -8.06 3.24 16.79
C MET A 5 -7.94 2.83 15.33
N THR A 6 -8.95 2.16 14.79
CA THR A 6 -8.96 1.76 13.39
C THR A 6 -8.97 3.07 12.63
N ALA A 7 -7.80 3.52 12.16
CA ALA A 7 -7.75 4.57 11.18
C ALA A 7 -8.70 4.14 10.05
N PRO A 8 -9.48 5.05 9.43
CA PRO A 8 -10.27 4.67 8.28
C PRO A 8 -9.31 4.12 7.23
N HIS A 9 -9.36 2.80 7.02
CA HIS A 9 -8.58 2.14 6.00
C HIS A 9 -9.39 2.20 4.71
N PHE A 10 -8.84 2.87 3.71
CA PHE A 10 -9.52 3.02 2.42
C PHE A 10 -9.08 1.88 1.51
N VAL A 11 -10.04 1.03 1.11
CA VAL A 11 -9.79 -0.02 0.12
C VAL A 11 -9.36 0.63 -1.19
N ILE A 12 -8.26 0.16 -1.75
CA ILE A 12 -7.67 0.68 -2.98
C ILE A 12 -7.44 -0.46 -3.96
N ARG A 13 -7.47 -0.13 -5.25
CA ARG A 13 -6.95 -1.04 -6.27
C ARG A 13 -5.42 -0.95 -6.26
N VAL A 14 -4.76 -2.10 -6.37
CA VAL A 14 -3.31 -2.21 -6.51
C VAL A 14 -3.01 -3.18 -7.63
N GLU A 15 -2.10 -2.80 -8.52
CA GLU A 15 -1.50 -3.70 -9.49
C GLU A 15 -0.13 -4.12 -8.98
N CYS A 16 0.07 -5.43 -8.92
CA CYS A 16 1.33 -6.03 -8.51
C CYS A 16 2.12 -6.52 -9.72
N TYR A 17 3.46 -6.46 -9.66
CA TYR A 17 4.26 -7.27 -10.58
C TYR A 17 4.27 -8.72 -10.11
N ALA A 18 3.82 -9.65 -10.94
CA ALA A 18 4.06 -11.06 -10.72
C ALA A 18 5.48 -11.42 -11.24
N GLY A 19 6.51 -11.12 -10.44
CA GLY A 19 7.86 -11.57 -10.75
C GLY A 19 7.96 -13.10 -10.72
N TYR A 20 8.87 -13.67 -11.52
CA TYR A 20 9.12 -15.12 -11.68
C TYR A 20 9.47 -15.88 -10.38
N ARG A 21 9.60 -15.19 -9.24
CA ARG A 21 9.91 -15.75 -7.92
C ARG A 21 8.76 -15.65 -6.90
N GLY A 22 7.57 -15.21 -7.30
CA GLY A 22 6.35 -15.30 -6.48
C GLY A 22 6.13 -14.18 -5.47
N GLU A 23 7.08 -13.26 -5.28
CA GLU A 23 6.83 -12.06 -4.48
C GLU A 23 6.12 -10.99 -5.32
N GLN A 24 4.82 -10.85 -5.09
CA GLN A 24 4.01 -9.78 -5.66
C GLN A 24 4.28 -8.46 -4.90
N GLU A 25 4.92 -7.52 -5.57
CA GLU A 25 5.18 -6.16 -5.08
C GLU A 25 4.27 -5.14 -5.76
N PRO A 26 3.80 -4.11 -5.04
CA PRO A 26 2.94 -3.08 -5.62
C PRO A 26 3.74 -2.25 -6.64
N GLN A 27 3.22 -2.12 -7.86
CA GLN A 27 3.78 -1.25 -8.91
C GLN A 27 2.94 -0.02 -9.13
N ARG A 28 1.62 -0.13 -8.96
CA ARG A 28 0.69 0.98 -9.16
C ARG A 28 -0.52 0.81 -8.27
N PHE A 29 -1.07 1.91 -7.80
CA PHE A 29 -2.31 1.93 -7.04
C PHE A 29 -3.17 3.13 -7.42
N TRP A 30 -4.43 3.12 -7.00
CA TRP A 30 -5.39 4.18 -7.32
C TRP A 30 -5.90 4.88 -6.07
N LEU A 31 -5.81 6.21 -6.09
CA LEU A 31 -6.47 7.11 -5.14
C LEU A 31 -7.70 7.69 -5.83
N GLY A 32 -8.86 7.06 -5.64
CA GLY A 32 -10.05 7.32 -6.45
C GLY A 32 -9.77 6.95 -7.92
N GLU A 33 -9.90 7.91 -8.83
CA GLU A 33 -9.60 7.70 -10.26
C GLU A 33 -8.13 7.97 -10.62
N ARG A 34 -7.33 8.53 -9.69
CA ARG A 34 -5.95 8.91 -9.96
C ARG A 34 -5.00 7.71 -9.80
N PRO A 35 -4.32 7.27 -10.87
CA PRO A 35 -3.23 6.31 -10.73
C PRO A 35 -2.00 6.96 -10.10
N VAL A 36 -1.32 6.23 -9.22
CA VAL A 36 -0.01 6.57 -8.66
C VAL A 36 0.94 5.41 -8.92
N GLU A 37 1.99 5.68 -9.68
CA GLU A 37 3.05 4.71 -9.94
C GLU A 37 3.97 4.64 -8.71
N VAL A 38 4.35 3.43 -8.31
CA VAL A 38 5.31 3.20 -7.23
C VAL A 38 6.70 3.47 -7.79
N ALA A 39 7.29 4.59 -7.38
CA ALA A 39 8.63 4.98 -7.80
C ALA A 39 9.71 4.23 -7.00
N GLU A 40 9.47 3.99 -5.71
CA GLU A 40 10.38 3.26 -4.83
C GLU A 40 9.62 2.58 -3.68
N ILE A 41 10.01 1.36 -3.33
CA ILE A 41 9.60 0.70 -2.08
C ILE A 41 10.64 1.03 -1.02
N LEU A 42 10.26 1.82 -0.03
CA LEU A 42 11.12 2.31 1.05
C LEU A 42 11.28 1.29 2.17
N ASP A 43 10.23 0.52 2.45
CA ASP A 43 10.25 -0.49 3.50
C ASP A 43 9.19 -1.57 3.24
N ARG A 44 9.44 -2.77 3.75
CA ARG A 44 8.54 -3.94 3.68
C ARG A 44 8.56 -4.66 5.02
N TRP A 45 7.39 -4.97 5.56
CA TRP A 45 7.30 -5.80 6.76
C TRP A 45 6.10 -6.73 6.73
N LEU A 46 6.33 -7.92 7.29
CA LEU A 46 5.34 -8.98 7.40
C LEU A 46 4.70 -8.92 8.79
N ALA A 47 3.38 -9.09 8.81
CA ALA A 47 2.59 -9.41 9.99
C ALA A 47 1.86 -10.74 9.73
N PRO A 48 1.31 -11.43 10.74
CA PRO A 48 0.76 -12.77 10.59
C PRO A 48 -0.26 -12.95 9.45
N GLU A 49 -1.08 -11.93 9.18
CA GLU A 49 -2.12 -11.97 8.14
C GLU A 49 -1.99 -10.82 7.13
N HIS A 50 -0.97 -9.97 7.30
CA HIS A 50 -0.84 -8.74 6.53
C HIS A 50 0.58 -8.53 6.04
N ARG A 51 0.70 -7.91 4.87
CA ARG A 51 1.96 -7.39 4.36
C ARG A 51 1.84 -5.89 4.22
N TYR A 52 2.86 -5.18 4.66
CA TYR A 52 2.90 -3.74 4.56
C TYR A 52 4.03 -3.29 3.65
N PHE A 53 3.75 -2.24 2.89
CA PHE A 53 4.70 -1.61 1.99
C PHE A 53 4.70 -0.11 2.25
N LYS A 54 5.82 0.42 2.71
CA LYS A 54 6.05 1.87 2.67
C LYS A 54 6.65 2.21 1.32
N ILE A 55 6.01 3.11 0.60
CA ILE A 55 6.37 3.44 -0.78
C ILE A 55 6.50 4.95 -0.98
N ARG A 56 7.26 5.33 -2.00
CA ARG A 56 7.22 6.66 -2.60
C ARG A 56 6.52 6.57 -3.95
N GLY A 57 5.48 7.39 -4.15
CA GLY A 57 4.82 7.56 -5.44
C GLY A 57 5.64 8.41 -6.41
N ASN A 58 5.32 8.34 -7.70
CA ASN A 58 5.89 9.23 -8.72
C ASN A 58 5.56 10.72 -8.51
N ASP A 59 4.55 11.02 -7.70
CA ASP A 59 4.17 12.33 -7.20
C ASP A 59 4.96 12.77 -5.95
N ALA A 60 5.96 11.99 -5.55
CA ALA A 60 6.76 12.12 -4.33
C ALA A 60 5.98 11.96 -3.01
N ALA A 61 4.70 11.58 -3.05
CA ALA A 61 3.94 11.26 -1.84
C ALA A 61 4.45 9.98 -1.19
N ILE A 62 4.42 9.92 0.14
CA ILE A 62 4.74 8.72 0.91
C ILE A 62 3.45 8.03 1.31
N CYS A 63 3.33 6.74 1.03
CA CYS A 63 2.15 5.95 1.39
C CYS A 63 2.55 4.67 2.15
N ILE A 64 1.66 4.20 3.00
CA ILE A 64 1.72 2.83 3.55
C ILE A 64 0.54 2.06 2.98
N LEU A 65 0.85 1.02 2.20
CA LEU A 65 -0.13 0.08 1.67
C LEU A 65 -0.15 -1.16 2.56
N ARG A 66 -1.35 -1.61 2.94
CA ARG A 66 -1.60 -2.85 3.66
C ARG A 66 -2.25 -3.85 2.72
N HIS A 67 -1.65 -5.02 2.57
CA HIS A 67 -2.23 -6.15 1.87
C HIS A 67 -2.68 -7.20 2.88
N ASP A 68 -3.98 -7.44 2.94
CA ASP A 68 -4.56 -8.61 3.59
C ASP A 68 -4.40 -9.83 2.70
N THR A 69 -3.52 -10.75 3.10
CA THR A 69 -3.21 -11.93 2.28
C THR A 69 -4.29 -13.00 2.29
N GLN A 70 -5.23 -12.95 3.24
CA GLN A 70 -6.33 -13.90 3.30
C GLN A 70 -7.50 -13.43 2.43
N ALA A 71 -7.83 -12.14 2.52
CA ALA A 71 -8.91 -11.54 1.74
C ALA A 71 -8.48 -11.07 0.34
N ASP A 72 -7.17 -11.03 0.06
CA ASP A 72 -6.57 -10.45 -1.16
C ASP A 72 -7.00 -8.98 -1.36
N LEU A 73 -7.11 -8.24 -0.25
CA LEU A 73 -7.55 -6.85 -0.20
C LEU A 73 -6.38 -5.91 0.09
N TRP A 74 -6.37 -4.80 -0.63
CA TRP A 74 -5.40 -3.73 -0.43
C TRP A 74 -6.06 -2.51 0.17
N GLU A 75 -5.37 -1.92 1.14
CA GLU A 75 -5.82 -0.75 1.87
C GLU A 75 -4.72 0.30 1.95
N LEU A 76 -5.13 1.56 1.86
CA LEU A 76 -4.29 2.70 2.18
C LEU A 76 -4.35 2.94 3.69
N ALA A 77 -3.28 2.57 4.38
CA ALA A 77 -3.16 2.76 5.83
C ALA A 77 -2.67 4.18 6.19
N LEU A 78 -1.87 4.81 5.31
CA LEU A 78 -1.36 6.16 5.50
C LEU A 78 -1.06 6.81 4.14
N PHE A 79 -1.34 8.10 4.04
CA PHE A 79 -0.99 8.96 2.91
C PHE A 79 -0.41 10.27 3.41
N GLU A 80 0.82 10.56 3.00
CA GLU A 80 1.54 11.80 3.25
C GLU A 80 1.94 12.40 1.89
N GLY A 81 0.98 13.12 1.30
CA GLY A 81 1.23 14.01 0.17
C GLY A 81 1.36 15.44 0.67
N ARG A 82 2.24 16.23 0.05
CA ARG A 82 2.23 17.68 0.28
C ARG A 82 0.88 18.22 -0.23
N PRO A 83 0.07 18.91 0.60
CA PRO A 83 -1.07 19.64 0.06
C PRO A 83 -0.51 20.68 -0.91
N GLY A 84 -0.92 20.58 -2.17
CA GLY A 84 -0.61 21.57 -3.20
C GLY A 84 -1.25 22.91 -2.87
#